data_AF-A0AAF0PRA2-F1
#
_entry.id   AF-A0AAF0PRA2-F1
#
_cell.length_a   1.000
_cell.length_b   1.000
_cell.length_c   1.000
_cell.angle_alpha   90.00
_cell.angle_beta   90.00
_cell.angle_gamma   90.00
#
_symmetry.space_group_name_H-M   'P 1'
#
loop_
_entity.id
_entity.type
_entity.pdbx_description
1 polymer ?
#
loop_
_entity_poly.entity_id
_entity_poly.type
_entity_poly.pdbx_seq_one_letter_code
_entity_poly.pdbx_strand_id
1 'polypeptide(L)'
;MEKVEEDMVLACSVRRHGLENWEMVAAEFSNSISKRFQCILQYTPVECQVKYESLKGHFKSLYQTNFTEEEDDESGFINLMADKLTKTYRDYWTEQVKLGDTPLQKKSPNIFKQEAKERIKLNEEKGDDKSNEKMENINQAFIKFLNVVRSHKHCYLFESRLPSQYSIALELRANIMREMGKKPLFCRKIVCGLPAAGNPMFANQKLEKRAYKARNKAQEGESTVMWSVRVRNKLACEFKNDPDYDYKGQQRRTTKKK
;
A
#
# COMPACT_ATOMS: atom_id res chain seq x y z
N MET A 1 16.71 4.87 -0.39
CA MET A 1 17.43 3.62 -0.75
C MET A 1 17.65 3.54 -2.24
N GLU A 2 16.57 3.70 -3.01
CA GLU A 2 16.59 3.88 -4.46
C GLU A 2 17.69 4.86 -4.91
N LYS A 3 17.84 5.96 -4.18
CA LYS A 3 18.93 6.92 -4.42
C LYS A 3 20.35 6.33 -4.34
N VAL A 4 20.67 5.51 -3.33
CA VAL A 4 22.02 4.90 -3.18
C VAL A 4 22.30 3.91 -4.31
N GLU A 5 21.24 3.22 -4.74
CA GLU A 5 21.31 2.28 -5.85
C GLU A 5 21.51 2.98 -7.19
N GLU A 6 20.78 4.06 -7.46
CA GLU A 6 20.98 4.92 -8.63
C GLU A 6 22.40 5.48 -8.65
N ASP A 7 22.86 6.04 -7.53
CA ASP A 7 24.21 6.61 -7.40
C ASP A 7 25.30 5.56 -7.67
N MET A 8 25.12 4.33 -7.15
CA MET A 8 26.03 3.20 -7.42
C MET A 8 26.06 2.83 -8.90
N VAL A 9 24.89 2.74 -9.56
CA VAL A 9 24.82 2.40 -10.99
C VAL A 9 25.50 3.48 -11.82
N LEU A 10 25.22 4.76 -11.55
CA LEU A 10 25.82 5.88 -12.26
C LEU A 10 27.36 5.86 -12.13
N ALA A 11 27.88 5.71 -10.91
CA ALA A 11 29.32 5.63 -10.68
C ALA A 11 29.95 4.42 -11.39
N CYS A 12 29.27 3.26 -11.42
CA CYS A 12 29.75 2.09 -12.13
C CYS A 12 29.76 2.26 -13.66
N SER A 13 28.78 2.95 -14.22
CA SER A 13 28.72 3.23 -15.66
C SER A 13 29.83 4.21 -16.06
N VAL A 14 30.04 5.28 -15.27
CA VAL A 14 31.16 6.23 -15.46
C VAL A 14 32.50 5.52 -15.33
N ARG A 15 32.67 4.58 -14.40
CA ARG A 15 33.90 3.77 -14.29
C ARG A 15 34.22 2.97 -15.55
N ARG A 16 33.21 2.42 -16.24
CA ARG A 16 33.43 1.58 -17.43
C ARG A 16 33.67 2.38 -18.70
N HIS A 17 33.02 3.52 -18.84
CA HIS A 17 33.02 4.31 -20.07
C HIS A 17 33.88 5.57 -19.98
N GLY A 18 34.33 5.95 -18.78
CA GLY A 18 35.06 7.18 -18.52
C GLY A 18 34.16 8.43 -18.55
N LEU A 19 34.79 9.59 -18.34
CA LEU A 19 34.14 10.91 -18.42
C LEU A 19 34.09 11.47 -19.85
N GLU A 20 34.63 10.75 -20.82
CA GLU A 20 34.68 11.18 -22.22
C GLU A 20 33.47 10.67 -23.03
N ASN A 21 32.84 9.56 -22.58
CA ASN A 21 31.79 8.88 -23.34
C ASN A 21 30.44 8.85 -22.60
N TRP A 22 29.86 10.04 -22.41
CA TRP A 22 28.57 10.20 -21.72
C TRP A 22 27.39 9.58 -22.47
N GLU A 23 27.49 9.36 -23.78
CA GLU A 23 26.46 8.65 -24.55
C GLU A 23 26.33 7.19 -24.08
N MET A 24 27.47 6.51 -23.93
CA MET A 24 27.49 5.14 -23.42
C MET A 24 27.09 5.08 -21.95
N VAL A 25 27.54 6.03 -21.13
CA VAL A 25 27.12 6.16 -19.71
C VAL A 25 25.59 6.28 -19.63
N ALA A 26 25.00 7.18 -20.41
CA ALA A 26 23.56 7.44 -20.39
C ALA A 26 22.75 6.23 -20.87
N ALA A 27 23.19 5.56 -21.94
CA ALA A 27 22.54 4.35 -22.42
C ALA A 27 22.58 3.22 -21.37
N GLU A 28 23.74 2.97 -20.76
CA GLU A 28 23.90 1.93 -19.76
C GLU A 28 23.14 2.23 -18.46
N PHE A 29 23.21 3.48 -18.00
CA PHE A 29 22.50 3.96 -16.82
C PHE A 29 20.99 3.84 -17.02
N SER A 30 20.46 4.35 -18.14
CA SER A 30 19.04 4.26 -18.50
C SER A 30 18.55 2.83 -18.57
N ASN A 31 19.31 1.92 -19.21
CA ASN A 31 18.95 0.51 -19.30
C ASN A 31 18.95 -0.18 -17.94
N SER A 32 19.94 0.14 -17.09
CA SER A 32 20.06 -0.42 -15.74
C SER A 32 18.92 0.02 -14.83
N ILE A 33 18.58 1.31 -14.85
CA ILE A 33 17.48 1.87 -14.06
C ILE A 33 16.13 1.36 -14.60
N SER A 34 15.91 1.41 -15.92
CA SER A 34 14.66 0.95 -16.54
C SER A 34 14.35 -0.51 -16.22
N LYS A 35 15.36 -1.39 -16.26
CA LYS A 35 15.20 -2.81 -15.93
C LYS A 35 14.80 -3.02 -14.47
N ARG A 36 15.30 -2.20 -13.55
CA ARG A 36 15.02 -2.34 -12.11
C ARG A 36 13.66 -1.79 -11.74
N PHE A 37 13.31 -0.60 -12.23
CA PHE A 37 12.04 0.05 -11.91
C PHE A 37 10.89 -0.37 -12.83
N GLN A 38 11.13 -1.26 -13.79
CA GLN A 38 10.14 -1.70 -14.78
C GLN A 38 9.45 -0.52 -15.49
N CYS A 39 10.21 0.53 -15.77
CA CYS A 39 9.74 1.74 -16.41
C CYS A 39 10.68 2.12 -17.55
N ILE A 40 10.20 2.88 -18.53
CA ILE A 40 11.03 3.40 -19.61
C ILE A 40 11.56 4.75 -19.15
N LEU A 41 12.72 4.74 -18.49
CA LEU A 41 13.45 5.95 -18.14
C LEU A 41 14.61 6.12 -19.11
N GLN A 42 14.61 7.23 -19.83
CA GLN A 42 15.69 7.62 -20.73
C GLN A 42 16.37 8.86 -20.15
N TYR A 43 17.60 8.69 -19.73
CA TYR A 43 18.48 9.79 -19.33
C TYR A 43 19.29 10.24 -20.53
N THR A 44 19.42 11.55 -20.67
CA THR A 44 20.31 12.16 -21.65
C THR A 44 21.76 12.18 -21.10
N PRO A 45 22.77 12.25 -21.99
CA PRO A 45 24.18 12.40 -21.58
C PRO A 45 24.40 13.58 -20.62
N VAL A 46 23.75 14.71 -20.89
CA VAL A 46 23.87 15.94 -20.08
C VAL A 46 23.27 15.74 -18.68
N GLU A 47 22.12 15.06 -18.56
CA GLU A 47 21.53 14.75 -17.25
C GLU A 47 22.41 13.81 -16.43
N CYS A 48 23.01 12.81 -17.07
CA CYS A 48 23.96 11.91 -16.41
C CYS A 48 25.19 12.67 -15.90
N GLN A 49 25.72 13.61 -16.68
CA GLN A 49 26.83 14.46 -16.28
C GLN A 49 26.48 15.33 -15.06
N VAL A 50 25.34 16.03 -15.10
CA VAL A 50 24.88 16.87 -13.97
C VAL A 50 24.66 16.04 -12.70
N LYS A 51 24.05 14.85 -12.84
CA LYS A 51 23.88 13.92 -11.71
C LYS A 51 25.23 13.45 -11.17
N TYR A 52 26.18 13.13 -12.04
CA TYR A 52 27.50 12.68 -11.63
C TYR A 52 28.26 13.77 -10.87
N GLU A 53 28.24 15.02 -11.33
CA GLU A 53 28.88 16.13 -10.62
C GLU A 53 28.26 16.37 -9.23
N SER A 54 26.94 16.28 -9.13
CA SER A 54 26.25 16.34 -7.84
C SER A 54 26.68 15.19 -6.91
N LEU A 55 26.72 13.96 -7.43
CA LEU A 55 27.18 12.78 -6.70
C LEU A 55 28.63 12.93 -6.25
N LYS A 56 29.51 13.40 -7.13
CA LYS A 56 30.92 13.68 -6.86
C LYS A 56 31.08 14.68 -5.73
N GLY A 57 30.36 15.80 -5.76
CA GLY A 57 30.36 16.79 -4.69
C GLY A 57 29.88 16.22 -3.36
N HIS A 58 28.80 15.45 -3.37
CA HIS A 58 28.26 14.80 -2.18
C HIS A 58 29.24 13.77 -1.59
N PHE A 59 29.87 12.99 -2.45
CA PHE A 59 30.84 11.98 -2.04
C PHE A 59 32.07 12.62 -1.40
N LYS A 60 32.64 13.68 -2.01
CA LYS A 60 33.75 14.45 -1.42
C LYS A 60 33.38 15.02 -0.04
N SER A 61 32.16 15.56 0.10
CA SER A 61 31.68 16.10 1.38
C SER A 61 31.51 15.02 2.45
N LEU A 62 31.05 13.82 2.10
CA LEU A 62 30.78 12.75 3.08
C LEU A 62 32.03 12.09 3.60
N TYR A 63 33.00 11.84 2.73
CA TYR A 63 34.18 11.08 3.10
C TYR A 63 35.34 11.94 3.62
N GLN A 64 35.16 13.29 3.70
CA GLN A 64 36.19 14.26 4.08
C GLN A 64 37.56 13.81 3.60
N THR A 65 37.60 13.39 2.34
CA THR A 65 38.73 12.66 1.80
C THR A 65 39.92 13.60 1.83
N ASN A 66 40.93 13.28 2.65
CA ASN A 66 42.28 13.86 2.60
C ASN A 66 43.00 13.50 1.29
N PHE A 67 42.28 13.45 0.18
CA PHE A 67 42.88 13.48 -1.14
C PHE A 67 43.48 14.89 -1.24
N THR A 68 44.76 14.98 -0.90
CA THR A 68 45.60 16.07 -1.37
C THR A 68 45.35 16.20 -2.86
N GLU A 69 44.97 17.40 -3.31
CA GLU A 69 44.65 17.75 -4.70
C GLU A 69 45.83 17.49 -5.69
N GLU A 70 46.90 16.85 -5.22
CA GLU A 70 48.14 16.59 -5.94
C GLU A 70 48.16 15.24 -6.69
N GLU A 71 47.18 14.35 -6.47
CA GLU A 71 46.99 13.17 -7.33
C GLU A 71 45.82 13.40 -8.28
N ASP A 72 46.16 13.99 -9.43
CA ASP A 72 45.32 14.41 -10.56
C ASP A 72 44.60 13.25 -11.29
N ASP A 73 44.53 12.06 -10.68
CA ASP A 73 43.94 10.87 -11.30
C ASP A 73 42.44 10.76 -10.99
N GLU A 74 41.67 11.48 -11.77
CA GLU A 74 40.20 11.40 -11.80
C GLU A 74 39.71 9.95 -11.94
N SER A 75 40.46 9.07 -12.60
CA SER A 75 40.12 7.64 -12.71
C SER A 75 40.23 6.91 -11.38
N GLY A 76 41.23 7.24 -10.55
CA GLY A 76 41.38 6.74 -9.19
C GLY A 76 40.21 7.15 -8.30
N PHE A 77 39.78 8.40 -8.42
CA PHE A 77 38.61 8.90 -7.69
C PHE A 77 37.30 8.20 -8.11
N ILE A 78 37.07 8.02 -9.42
CA ILE A 78 35.91 7.27 -9.95
C ILE A 78 35.90 5.83 -9.42
N ASN A 79 37.05 5.16 -9.44
CA ASN A 79 37.18 3.78 -8.96
C ASN A 79 36.83 3.67 -7.47
N LEU A 80 37.41 4.56 -6.65
CA LEU A 80 37.13 4.62 -5.22
C LEU A 80 35.63 4.85 -4.95
N MET A 81 35.02 5.81 -5.65
CA MET A 81 33.60 6.12 -5.50
C MET A 81 32.72 4.91 -5.83
N ALA A 82 32.97 4.27 -6.98
CA ALA A 82 32.23 3.11 -7.42
C ALA A 82 32.36 1.95 -6.42
N ASP A 83 33.55 1.69 -5.90
CA ASP A 83 33.80 0.60 -4.95
C ASP A 83 33.14 0.85 -3.59
N LYS A 84 33.22 2.09 -3.08
CA LYS A 84 32.58 2.46 -1.81
C LYS A 84 31.06 2.36 -1.91
N LEU A 85 30.45 2.92 -2.95
CA LEU A 85 28.99 2.83 -3.17
C LEU A 85 28.54 1.37 -3.33
N THR A 86 29.28 0.57 -4.09
CA THR A 86 29.00 -0.86 -4.28
C THR A 86 29.09 -1.62 -2.96
N LYS A 87 30.10 -1.34 -2.14
CA LYS A 87 30.27 -1.94 -0.82
C LYS A 87 29.10 -1.57 0.10
N THR A 88 28.76 -0.29 0.21
CA THR A 88 27.63 0.17 1.04
C THR A 88 26.31 -0.47 0.61
N TYR A 89 26.05 -0.57 -0.69
CA TYR A 89 24.86 -1.24 -1.20
C TYR A 89 24.84 -2.74 -0.85
N ARG A 90 25.97 -3.43 -1.00
CA ARG A 90 26.11 -4.86 -0.64
C ARG A 90 25.90 -5.10 0.86
N ASP A 91 26.53 -4.29 1.70
CA ASP A 91 26.43 -4.39 3.15
C ASP A 91 24.97 -4.20 3.59
N TYR A 92 24.32 -3.18 3.03
CA TYR A 92 22.90 -2.92 3.25
C TYR A 92 22.02 -4.12 2.89
N TRP A 93 22.19 -4.71 1.71
CA TRP A 93 21.41 -5.89 1.31
C TRP A 93 21.71 -7.12 2.16
N THR A 94 22.95 -7.29 2.59
CA THR A 94 23.35 -8.39 3.48
C THR A 94 22.66 -8.28 4.83
N GLU A 95 22.50 -7.07 5.36
CA GLU A 95 21.73 -6.83 6.59
C GLU A 95 20.24 -7.11 6.40
N GLN A 96 19.65 -6.73 5.26
CA GLN A 96 18.24 -7.02 4.98
C GLN A 96 17.96 -8.51 4.84
N VAL A 97 18.86 -9.26 4.19
CA VAL A 97 18.73 -10.72 4.10
C VAL A 97 18.76 -11.35 5.50
N LYS A 98 19.66 -10.90 6.38
CA LYS A 98 19.71 -11.36 7.78
C LYS A 98 18.42 -11.08 8.56
N LEU A 99 17.74 -9.98 8.28
CA LEU A 99 16.44 -9.65 8.89
C LEU A 99 15.28 -10.46 8.28
N GLY A 100 15.35 -10.77 6.99
CA GLY A 100 14.37 -11.63 6.32
C GLY A 100 14.47 -13.10 6.73
N ASP A 101 15.68 -13.56 7.04
CA ASP A 101 15.99 -14.92 7.46
C ASP A 101 15.76 -15.18 8.94
N THR A 102 15.26 -14.19 9.72
CA THR A 102 14.73 -14.51 11.05
C THR A 102 13.59 -15.49 10.86
N PRO A 103 13.69 -16.74 11.35
CA PRO A 103 12.66 -17.72 11.10
C PRO A 103 11.36 -17.20 11.71
N LEU A 104 10.32 -17.06 10.90
CA LEU A 104 8.91 -17.05 11.33
C LEU A 104 8.50 -18.36 12.04
N GLN A 105 9.45 -19.12 12.56
CA GLN A 105 9.27 -20.33 13.35
C GLN A 105 9.53 -20.02 14.83
N LYS A 106 8.53 -19.44 15.51
CA LYS A 106 8.28 -19.77 16.93
C LYS A 106 6.95 -19.28 17.50
N LYS A 107 6.10 -18.62 16.72
CA LYS A 107 4.71 -18.40 17.11
C LYS A 107 3.80 -18.65 15.91
N SER A 108 2.91 -19.64 16.06
CA SER A 108 1.71 -19.89 15.26
C SER A 108 1.69 -20.97 14.14
N PRO A 109 2.07 -22.23 14.42
CA PRO A 109 1.40 -23.38 13.80
C PRO A 109 0.00 -23.65 14.39
N ASN A 110 -0.31 -23.13 15.59
CA ASN A 110 -1.56 -23.44 16.29
C ASN A 110 -2.74 -22.54 15.93
N ILE A 111 -2.52 -21.29 15.48
CA ILE A 111 -3.63 -20.37 15.20
C ILE A 111 -4.34 -20.76 13.88
N PHE A 112 -3.58 -21.05 12.82
CA PHE A 112 -4.16 -21.46 11.54
C PHE A 112 -4.80 -22.85 11.55
N LYS A 113 -4.28 -23.79 12.36
CA LYS A 113 -4.91 -25.12 12.52
C LYS A 113 -6.24 -25.04 13.28
N GLN A 114 -6.43 -24.04 14.13
CA GLN A 114 -7.65 -23.88 14.92
C GLN A 114 -8.74 -23.18 14.11
N GLU A 115 -8.39 -22.14 13.34
CA GLU A 115 -9.33 -21.43 12.46
C GLU A 115 -9.84 -22.31 11.30
N ALA A 116 -8.98 -23.16 10.73
CA ALA A 116 -9.40 -24.12 9.69
C ALA A 116 -10.36 -25.20 10.23
N LYS A 117 -10.16 -25.64 11.48
CA LYS A 117 -11.06 -26.60 12.13
C LYS A 117 -12.42 -25.99 12.47
N GLU A 118 -12.48 -24.71 12.85
CA GLU A 118 -13.75 -24.02 13.09
C GLU A 118 -14.54 -23.76 11.81
N ARG A 119 -13.88 -23.50 10.67
CA ARG A 119 -14.56 -23.32 9.37
C ARG A 119 -15.12 -24.61 8.78
N ILE A 120 -14.48 -25.75 9.01
CA ILE A 120 -15.02 -27.06 8.60
C ILE A 120 -16.27 -27.38 9.44
N LYS A 121 -16.24 -27.09 10.75
CA LYS A 121 -17.35 -27.37 11.66
C LYS A 121 -18.60 -26.52 11.40
N LEU A 122 -18.48 -25.34 10.79
CA LEU A 122 -19.61 -24.46 10.42
C LEU A 122 -20.23 -24.78 9.05
N ASN A 123 -19.55 -25.54 8.20
CA ASN A 123 -20.02 -25.86 6.85
C ASN A 123 -20.71 -27.23 6.75
N GLU A 124 -20.59 -28.10 7.76
CA GLU A 124 -21.32 -29.38 7.81
C GLU A 124 -22.81 -29.23 8.18
N GLU A 125 -23.27 -28.04 8.60
CA GLU A 125 -24.67 -27.78 8.99
C GLU A 125 -25.55 -27.14 7.90
N LYS A 126 -25.05 -26.92 6.68
CA LYS A 126 -25.89 -26.42 5.57
C LYS A 126 -25.68 -27.26 4.32
N GLY A 127 -26.34 -28.42 4.31
CA GLY A 127 -26.62 -29.16 3.08
C GLY A 127 -27.57 -28.38 2.19
N ASP A 128 -27.05 -27.88 1.08
CA ASP A 128 -27.83 -27.52 -0.12
C ASP A 128 -26.93 -27.66 -1.35
N ASP A 129 -27.07 -28.79 -2.05
CA ASP A 129 -26.21 -29.31 -3.13
C ASP A 129 -26.19 -28.51 -4.45
N LYS A 130 -26.64 -27.25 -4.47
CA LYS A 130 -26.85 -26.50 -5.73
C LYS A 130 -25.87 -25.38 -6.04
N SER A 131 -24.90 -25.07 -5.17
CA SER A 131 -23.98 -23.94 -5.38
C SER A 131 -22.58 -24.29 -5.91
N ASN A 132 -22.15 -25.56 -5.87
CA ASN A 132 -20.80 -25.93 -6.26
C ASN A 132 -20.55 -25.89 -7.78
N GLU A 133 -21.51 -26.33 -8.59
CA GLU A 133 -21.36 -26.37 -10.06
C GLU A 133 -21.18 -24.97 -10.68
N LYS A 134 -21.81 -23.94 -10.07
CA LYS A 134 -21.68 -22.55 -10.52
C LYS A 134 -20.31 -21.95 -10.18
N MET A 135 -19.71 -22.38 -9.06
CA MET A 135 -18.40 -21.91 -8.61
C MET A 135 -17.27 -22.48 -9.48
N GLU A 136 -17.36 -23.76 -9.85
CA GLU A 136 -16.39 -24.41 -10.76
C GLU A 136 -16.41 -23.81 -12.16
N ASN A 137 -17.60 -23.50 -12.70
CA ASN A 137 -17.72 -22.85 -14.01
C ASN A 137 -17.11 -21.44 -14.04
N ILE A 138 -17.27 -20.65 -12.95
CA ILE A 138 -16.66 -19.32 -12.83
C ILE A 138 -15.14 -19.43 -12.75
N ASN A 139 -14.61 -20.40 -12.00
CA ASN A 139 -13.17 -20.63 -11.89
C ASN A 139 -12.56 -21.04 -13.24
N GLN A 140 -13.22 -21.90 -14.02
CA GLN A 140 -12.72 -22.25 -15.36
C GLN A 140 -12.73 -21.06 -16.32
N ALA A 141 -13.80 -20.25 -16.35
CA ALA A 141 -13.86 -19.07 -17.20
C ALA A 141 -12.76 -18.06 -16.85
N PHE A 142 -12.52 -17.85 -15.56
CA PHE A 142 -11.47 -16.96 -15.07
C PHE A 142 -10.07 -17.47 -15.40
N ILE A 143 -9.81 -18.79 -15.24
CA ILE A 143 -8.53 -19.40 -15.60
C ILE A 143 -8.28 -19.28 -17.11
N LYS A 144 -9.29 -19.52 -17.95
CA LYS A 144 -9.19 -19.33 -19.40
C LYS A 144 -8.84 -17.89 -19.76
N PHE A 145 -9.51 -16.92 -19.14
CA PHE A 145 -9.19 -15.50 -19.32
C PHE A 145 -7.75 -15.15 -18.90
N LEU A 146 -7.29 -15.63 -17.73
CA LEU A 146 -5.91 -15.43 -17.29
C LEU A 146 -4.90 -16.04 -18.26
N ASN A 147 -5.20 -17.19 -18.86
CA ASN A 147 -4.33 -17.82 -19.86
C ASN A 147 -4.29 -17.02 -21.17
N VAL A 148 -5.38 -16.37 -21.57
CA VAL A 148 -5.40 -15.44 -22.73
C VAL A 148 -4.55 -14.20 -22.43
N VAL A 149 -4.68 -13.60 -21.25
CA VAL A 149 -3.85 -12.45 -20.85
C VAL A 149 -2.37 -12.83 -20.79
N ARG A 150 -2.05 -14.01 -20.24
CA ARG A 150 -0.67 -14.50 -20.14
C ARG A 150 -0.04 -14.89 -21.48
N SER A 151 -0.84 -15.37 -22.44
CA SER A 151 -0.35 -15.72 -23.78
C SER A 151 -0.16 -14.51 -24.68
N HIS A 152 -0.60 -13.32 -24.27
CA HIS A 152 -0.35 -12.09 -25.01
C HIS A 152 1.16 -11.79 -25.05
N LYS A 153 1.70 -11.50 -26.24
CA LYS A 153 3.14 -11.23 -26.48
C LYS A 153 3.72 -10.12 -25.60
N HIS A 154 2.86 -9.28 -25.04
CA HIS A 154 3.19 -8.18 -24.15
C HIS A 154 2.63 -8.33 -22.72
N CYS A 155 2.40 -9.56 -22.25
CA CYS A 155 1.92 -9.87 -20.89
C CYS A 155 2.70 -9.12 -19.79
N TYR A 156 4.00 -8.88 -19.99
CA TYR A 156 4.86 -8.12 -19.06
C TYR A 156 4.40 -6.68 -18.81
N LEU A 157 3.56 -6.10 -19.67
CA LEU A 157 2.98 -4.75 -19.49
C LEU A 157 1.89 -4.70 -18.41
N PHE A 158 1.31 -5.86 -18.02
CA PHE A 158 0.25 -5.92 -17.01
C PHE A 158 0.77 -6.04 -15.57
N GLU A 159 2.04 -6.41 -15.40
CA GLU A 159 2.69 -6.43 -14.08
C GLU A 159 3.18 -5.03 -13.66
N SER A 160 3.41 -4.14 -14.63
CA SER A 160 3.91 -2.78 -14.41
C SER A 160 2.75 -1.78 -14.31
N ARG A 161 2.35 -1.45 -13.08
CA ARG A 161 1.43 -0.34 -12.78
C ARG A 161 2.07 1.01 -13.12
N LEU A 162 2.04 1.42 -14.38
CA LEU A 162 2.45 2.76 -14.79
C LEU A 162 1.25 3.73 -14.78
N PRO A 163 1.39 4.94 -14.18
CA PRO A 163 0.35 5.98 -14.22
C PRO A 163 -0.07 6.41 -15.64
N SER A 164 0.82 6.26 -16.63
CA SER A 164 0.55 6.58 -18.04
C SER A 164 -0.40 5.61 -18.74
N GLN A 165 -0.74 4.48 -18.11
CA GLN A 165 -1.64 3.46 -18.69
C GLN A 165 -3.12 3.68 -18.33
N TYR A 166 -3.51 4.84 -17.81
CA TYR A 166 -4.89 5.11 -17.42
C TYR A 166 -5.88 4.90 -18.58
N SER A 167 -5.49 5.25 -19.81
CA SER A 167 -6.31 5.02 -21.01
C SER A 167 -6.47 3.52 -21.32
N ILE A 168 -5.39 2.75 -21.29
CA ILE A 168 -5.39 1.30 -21.55
C ILE A 168 -6.15 0.54 -20.46
N ALA A 169 -6.00 0.94 -19.19
CA ALA A 169 -6.76 0.37 -18.08
C ALA A 169 -8.26 0.67 -18.17
N LEU A 170 -8.64 1.86 -18.65
CA LEU A 170 -10.04 2.21 -18.91
C LEU A 170 -10.62 1.42 -20.09
N GLU A 171 -9.85 1.22 -21.15
CA GLU A 171 -10.25 0.43 -22.31
C GLU A 171 -10.39 -1.06 -21.96
N LEU A 172 -9.44 -1.61 -21.20
CA LEU A 172 -9.52 -2.97 -20.66
C LEU A 172 -10.73 -3.10 -19.72
N ARG A 173 -10.97 -2.12 -18.84
CA ARG A 173 -12.16 -2.09 -17.97
C ARG A 173 -13.45 -2.05 -18.80
N ALA A 174 -13.49 -1.29 -19.89
CA ALA A 174 -14.62 -1.24 -20.79
C ALA A 174 -14.84 -2.57 -21.52
N ASN A 175 -13.77 -3.24 -21.97
CA ASN A 175 -13.83 -4.56 -22.59
C ASN A 175 -14.29 -5.63 -21.57
N ILE A 176 -13.77 -5.62 -20.35
CA ILE A 176 -14.22 -6.50 -19.27
C ILE A 176 -15.70 -6.26 -18.95
N MET A 177 -16.16 -5.01 -18.87
CA MET A 177 -17.58 -4.72 -18.66
C MET A 177 -18.48 -5.09 -19.84
N ARG A 178 -17.93 -5.10 -21.06
CA ARG A 178 -18.62 -5.53 -22.28
C ARG A 178 -18.79 -7.05 -22.29
N GLU A 179 -17.73 -7.79 -22.02
CA GLU A 179 -17.72 -9.26 -22.06
C GLU A 179 -18.41 -9.89 -20.84
N MET A 180 -18.22 -9.31 -19.64
CA MET A 180 -18.74 -9.87 -18.39
C MET A 180 -20.13 -9.31 -18.00
N GLY A 181 -20.68 -8.39 -18.80
CA GLY A 181 -21.91 -7.68 -18.51
C GLY A 181 -21.82 -6.68 -17.34
N LYS A 182 -22.91 -5.94 -17.08
CA LYS A 182 -22.98 -4.79 -16.15
C LYS A 182 -22.80 -5.13 -14.66
N LYS A 183 -22.52 -6.38 -14.28
CA LYS A 183 -22.36 -6.80 -12.86
C LYS A 183 -20.96 -7.35 -12.63
N PRO A 184 -19.98 -6.49 -12.30
CA PRO A 184 -18.69 -6.99 -11.85
C PRO A 184 -18.88 -7.65 -10.48
N LEU A 185 -18.64 -8.95 -10.38
CA LEU A 185 -18.49 -9.69 -9.11
C LEU A 185 -17.19 -9.33 -8.35
N PHE A 186 -16.50 -8.27 -8.77
CA PHE A 186 -15.36 -7.73 -8.04
C PHE A 186 -15.84 -7.02 -6.78
N CYS A 187 -15.96 -7.79 -5.70
CA CYS A 187 -15.90 -7.28 -4.34
C CYS A 187 -14.70 -6.33 -4.25
N ARG A 188 -14.99 -5.08 -3.84
CA ARG A 188 -14.05 -3.96 -3.59
C ARG A 188 -12.85 -4.26 -2.67
N LYS A 189 -12.64 -5.51 -2.24
CA LYS A 189 -11.66 -5.89 -1.21
C LYS A 189 -10.37 -6.52 -1.73
N ILE A 190 -10.25 -6.89 -3.00
CA ILE A 190 -9.02 -7.57 -3.50
C ILE A 190 -8.15 -6.66 -4.38
N VAL A 191 -8.59 -5.42 -4.68
CA VAL A 191 -7.76 -4.44 -5.38
C VAL A 191 -7.49 -3.26 -4.46
N CYS A 192 -6.23 -3.19 -4.03
CA CYS A 192 -5.53 -2.09 -3.36
C CYS A 192 -5.57 -2.07 -1.82
N GLY A 193 -4.47 -2.54 -1.21
CA GLY A 193 -3.97 -2.06 0.08
C GLY A 193 -3.45 -0.61 -0.03
N LEU A 194 -4.33 0.32 -0.38
CA LEU A 194 -4.12 1.74 -0.10
C LEU A 194 -4.69 2.00 1.31
N PRO A 195 -4.01 2.76 2.19
CA PRO A 195 -4.71 3.34 3.32
C PRO A 195 -5.85 4.19 2.75
N ALA A 196 -7.04 4.04 3.34
CA ALA A 196 -8.19 4.83 2.97
C ALA A 196 -7.93 6.30 3.32
N ALA A 197 -7.24 7.03 2.45
CA ALA A 197 -7.29 8.47 2.43
C ALA A 197 -8.72 8.83 2.04
N GLY A 198 -9.53 9.09 3.06
CA GLY A 198 -10.92 9.49 2.91
C GLY A 198 -10.99 10.69 1.99
N ASN A 199 -11.58 10.51 0.82
CA ASN A 199 -11.81 11.55 -0.15
C ASN A 199 -12.70 12.63 0.53
N PRO A 200 -12.19 13.81 0.91
CA PRO A 200 -12.89 14.75 1.80
C PRO A 200 -14.18 15.28 1.18
N MET A 201 -14.25 15.26 -0.15
CA MET A 201 -15.42 15.66 -0.93
C MET A 201 -16.65 14.78 -0.69
N PHE A 202 -16.47 13.49 -0.38
CA PHE A 202 -17.58 12.57 -0.07
C PHE A 202 -17.97 12.58 1.42
N ALA A 203 -17.05 12.96 2.31
CA ALA A 203 -17.33 13.11 3.74
C ALA A 203 -18.28 14.29 3.99
N ASN A 204 -18.04 15.42 3.33
CA ASN A 204 -18.90 16.61 3.43
C ASN A 204 -20.29 16.36 2.86
N GLN A 205 -20.40 15.68 1.72
CA GLN A 205 -21.71 15.33 1.13
C GLN A 205 -22.52 14.37 2.01
N LYS A 206 -21.85 13.47 2.76
CA LYS A 206 -22.51 12.56 3.70
C LYS A 206 -22.94 13.26 4.99
N LEU A 207 -22.17 14.24 5.46
CA LEU A 207 -22.54 15.12 6.58
C LEU A 207 -23.71 16.03 6.21
N GLU A 208 -23.71 16.65 5.02
CA GLU A 208 -24.83 17.46 4.53
C GLU A 208 -26.12 16.64 4.41
N LYS A 209 -26.05 15.43 3.85
CA LYS A 209 -27.23 14.55 3.76
C LYS A 209 -27.79 14.17 5.14
N ARG A 210 -26.92 14.02 6.15
CA ARG A 210 -27.35 13.78 7.54
C ARG A 210 -27.95 15.03 8.17
N ALA A 211 -27.36 16.20 7.95
CA ALA A 211 -27.85 17.47 8.46
C ALA A 211 -29.21 17.85 7.84
N TYR A 212 -29.38 17.65 6.53
CA TYR A 212 -30.65 17.85 5.83
C TYR A 212 -31.75 16.93 6.36
N LYS A 213 -31.45 15.63 6.55
CA LYS A 213 -32.41 14.67 7.11
C LYS A 213 -32.76 14.98 8.57
N ALA A 214 -31.83 15.53 9.35
CA ALA A 214 -32.10 15.96 10.73
C ALA A 214 -32.99 17.21 10.78
N ARG A 215 -32.77 18.19 9.88
CA ARG A 215 -33.61 19.40 9.79
C ARG A 215 -35.04 19.08 9.39
N ASN A 216 -35.24 18.20 8.40
CA ASN A 216 -36.58 17.81 7.97
C ASN A 216 -37.33 17.01 9.06
N LYS A 217 -36.62 16.16 9.82
CA LYS A 217 -37.22 15.46 10.97
C LYS A 217 -37.60 16.39 12.11
N ALA A 218 -36.90 17.51 12.30
CA ALA A 218 -37.27 18.50 13.32
C ALA A 218 -38.51 19.30 12.90
N GLN A 219 -38.68 19.59 11.61
CA GLN A 219 -39.87 20.27 11.08
C GLN A 219 -41.12 19.38 11.05
N GLU A 220 -40.97 18.05 10.91
CA GLU A 220 -42.09 17.09 11.02
C GLU A 220 -42.58 16.88 12.46
N GLY A 221 -41.89 17.43 13.47
CA GLY A 221 -42.23 17.26 14.89
C GLY A 221 -43.29 18.21 15.45
N GLU A 222 -43.65 19.30 14.73
CA GLU A 222 -44.54 20.34 15.27
C GLU A 222 -46.00 20.28 14.76
N SER A 223 -46.36 19.37 13.86
CA SER A 223 -47.72 19.32 13.29
C SER A 223 -48.55 18.09 13.67
N THR A 224 -48.28 17.44 14.81
CA THR A 224 -49.14 16.32 15.28
C THR A 224 -49.44 16.40 16.77
N VAL A 225 -49.99 17.53 17.20
CA VAL A 225 -50.86 17.57 18.38
C VAL A 225 -52.26 17.22 17.90
N MET A 226 -52.64 15.94 18.02
CA MET A 226 -54.05 15.50 18.16
C MET A 226 -54.09 14.00 18.51
N TRP A 227 -54.27 13.76 19.81
CA TRP A 227 -55.07 12.71 20.42
C TRP A 227 -54.84 11.24 20.03
N SER A 228 -54.23 10.49 20.97
CA SER A 228 -54.89 9.28 21.46
C SER A 228 -54.55 9.04 22.93
N VAL A 229 -55.51 9.35 23.78
CA VAL A 229 -55.61 8.93 25.18
C VAL A 229 -55.82 7.41 25.21
N ARG A 230 -54.74 6.64 25.36
CA ARG A 230 -54.77 5.28 25.90
C ARG A 230 -53.35 4.83 26.21
N VAL A 231 -53.23 4.09 27.31
CA VAL A 231 -51.98 3.56 27.90
C VAL A 231 -51.26 4.52 28.86
N ARG A 232 -52.01 5.08 29.82
CA ARG A 232 -51.51 5.19 31.21
C ARG A 232 -51.81 3.86 31.90
N ASN A 233 -50.77 3.10 32.19
CA ASN A 233 -50.66 2.04 33.22
C ASN A 233 -49.69 0.97 32.73
N LYS A 234 -48.40 1.20 32.99
CA LYS A 234 -47.36 0.16 33.21
C LYS A 234 -46.04 0.91 33.32
N LEU A 235 -45.75 1.46 34.49
CA LEU A 235 -44.41 1.76 35.00
C LEU A 235 -44.59 2.21 36.47
N ALA A 236 -45.21 1.33 37.24
CA ALA A 236 -45.24 1.36 38.69
C ALA A 236 -45.24 -0.10 39.13
N CYS A 237 -44.05 -0.70 39.14
CA CYS A 237 -43.64 -1.89 39.88
C CYS A 237 -42.22 -2.25 39.41
N GLU A 238 -41.40 -2.77 40.33
CA GLU A 238 -40.02 -3.24 40.13
C GLU A 238 -38.91 -2.18 40.28
N PHE A 239 -38.86 -1.57 41.46
CA PHE A 239 -37.58 -1.18 42.09
C PHE A 239 -37.70 -1.43 43.60
N LYS A 240 -37.73 -2.71 43.99
CA LYS A 240 -37.49 -3.14 45.38
C LYS A 240 -36.80 -4.51 45.33
N ASN A 241 -35.77 -4.64 46.17
CA ASN A 241 -34.99 -5.84 46.51
C ASN A 241 -33.66 -5.97 45.75
N ASP A 242 -32.73 -5.07 46.04
CA ASP A 242 -31.30 -5.35 45.93
C ASP A 242 -30.69 -5.23 47.34
N PRO A 243 -30.38 -6.34 48.05
CA PRO A 243 -29.97 -6.32 49.45
C PRO A 243 -28.47 -6.03 49.69
N ASP A 244 -27.67 -5.74 48.66
CA ASP A 244 -26.20 -5.65 48.79
C ASP A 244 -25.59 -4.25 48.58
N TYR A 245 -26.39 -3.18 48.70
CA TYR A 245 -25.85 -1.81 48.62
C TYR A 245 -25.23 -1.35 49.95
N ASP A 246 -23.96 -1.74 50.18
CA ASP A 246 -23.09 -1.28 51.29
C ASP A 246 -22.71 0.20 51.08
N TYR A 247 -23.37 1.07 51.84
CA TYR A 247 -23.15 2.52 51.86
C TYR A 247 -21.98 2.85 52.79
N LYS A 248 -20.75 2.88 52.26
CA LYS A 248 -19.57 3.43 52.96
C LYS A 248 -19.23 4.81 52.44
N GLY A 249 -19.19 5.74 53.39
CA GLY A 249 -19.15 7.17 53.16
C GLY A 249 -17.76 7.78 53.04
N GLN A 250 -17.82 9.10 52.87
CA GLN A 250 -16.87 10.11 53.35
C GLN A 250 -15.38 9.93 52.99
N GLN A 251 -14.80 10.88 52.27
CA GLN A 251 -14.25 12.09 52.88
C GLN A 251 -13.72 13.08 51.83
N ARG A 252 -14.08 14.34 52.04
CA ARG A 252 -13.48 15.52 51.41
C ARG A 252 -12.09 15.75 52.01
N ARG A 253 -11.08 15.98 51.17
CA ARG A 253 -9.92 16.80 51.54
C ARG A 253 -9.57 17.76 50.42
N THR A 254 -9.78 19.03 50.71
CA THR A 254 -9.23 20.18 50.01
C THR A 254 -7.78 20.37 50.45
N THR A 255 -6.84 20.51 49.51
CA THR A 255 -5.55 21.15 49.77
C THR A 255 -5.25 22.17 48.68
N LYS A 256 -5.07 23.41 49.13
CA LYS A 256 -4.49 24.53 48.39
C LYS A 256 -3.06 24.19 47.96
N LYS A 257 -2.65 24.62 46.77
CA LYS A 257 -1.26 25.00 46.50
C LYS A 257 -1.22 26.40 45.90
N LYS A 258 -0.46 27.24 46.59
CA LYS A 258 0.21 28.42 46.04
C LYS A 258 1.35 27.97 45.13
#